data_AF-A0A497QFH2-F1
#
_entry.id   AF-A0A497QFH2-F1
#
_cell.length_a   1.000
_cell.length_b   1.000
_cell.length_c   1.000
_cell.angle_alpha   90.00
_cell.angle_beta   90.00
_cell.angle_gamma   90.00
#
_symmetry.space_group_name_H-M   'P 1'
#
loop_
_entity.id
_entity.type
_entity.pdbx_description
1 polymer ?
#
loop_
_entity_poly.entity_id
_entity_poly.type
_entity_poly.pdbx_seq_one_letter_code
_entity_poly.pdbx_strand_id
1 'polypeptide(L)'
;MVGLPVRGRAPVTVPGAMHLWHTLLEEHGNLDMSHVLAPAIRYATEGFPVAPLISRYWRQLVLVLQNDAARRTFKRNGAALHSW
;
A
#
# COMPACT_ATOMS: atom_id res chain seq x y z
N MET A 1 26.72 -2.66 -18.17
CA MET A 1 25.44 -3.36 -17.94
C MET A 1 24.35 -2.31 -17.75
N VAL A 2 23.25 -2.39 -18.50
CA VAL A 2 22.09 -1.52 -18.28
C VAL A 2 21.35 -2.04 -17.04
N GLY A 3 21.22 -1.22 -16.00
CA GLY A 3 20.46 -1.55 -14.80
C GLY A 3 18.96 -1.62 -15.07
N LEU A 4 18.22 -2.29 -14.19
CA LEU A 4 16.75 -2.32 -14.26
C LEU A 4 16.18 -0.89 -14.15
N PRO A 5 15.12 -0.55 -14.92
CA PRO A 5 14.46 0.74 -14.79
C PRO A 5 13.72 0.82 -13.46
N VAL A 6 13.70 2.02 -12.85
CA VAL A 6 13.04 2.27 -11.55
C VAL A 6 11.52 2.17 -11.64
N ARG A 7 10.94 2.37 -12.83
CA ARG A 7 9.49 2.42 -13.06
C ARG A 7 9.10 1.60 -14.28
N GLY A 8 7.80 1.30 -14.36
CA GLY A 8 7.22 0.53 -15.44
C GLY A 8 6.96 -0.91 -15.01
N ARG A 9 6.61 -1.76 -15.99
CA ARG A 9 6.27 -3.17 -15.73
C ARG A 9 7.49 -4.05 -15.54
N ALA A 10 8.60 -3.73 -16.21
CA ALA A 10 9.82 -4.53 -16.20
C ALA A 10 10.39 -4.82 -14.79
N PRO A 11 10.40 -3.89 -13.81
CA PRO A 11 10.89 -4.17 -12.46
C PRO A 11 9.87 -4.91 -11.58
N VAL A 12 8.65 -5.19 -12.05
CA VAL A 12 7.62 -5.87 -11.25
C VAL A 12 7.87 -7.38 -11.25
N THR A 13 8.03 -7.96 -10.07
CA THR A 13 8.21 -9.41 -9.86
C THR A 13 6.93 -10.05 -9.28
N VAL A 14 6.97 -11.36 -9.03
CA VAL A 14 5.87 -12.09 -8.35
C VAL A 14 5.77 -11.62 -6.90
N PRO A 15 4.63 -11.06 -6.43
CA PRO A 15 4.46 -10.64 -5.04
C PRO A 15 4.40 -11.84 -4.09
N GLY A 16 5.39 -11.98 -3.20
CA GLY A 16 5.48 -13.10 -2.24
C GLY A 16 5.04 -12.78 -0.80
N ALA A 17 4.84 -11.51 -0.44
CA ALA A 17 4.63 -11.09 0.94
C ALA A 17 3.38 -11.72 1.59
N MET A 18 2.27 -11.84 0.85
CA MET A 18 1.05 -12.46 1.38
C MET A 18 1.21 -13.97 1.63
N HIS A 19 1.94 -14.66 0.75
CA HIS A 19 2.25 -16.08 0.95
C HIS A 19 3.14 -16.27 2.18
N LEU A 20 4.18 -15.45 2.32
CA LEU A 20 5.05 -15.43 3.50
C LEU A 20 4.25 -15.26 4.79
N TRP A 21 3.35 -14.28 4.87
CA TRP A 21 2.54 -14.06 6.07
C TRP A 21 1.61 -15.23 6.37
N HIS A 22 1.01 -15.82 5.33
CA HIS A 22 0.15 -16.99 5.51
C HIS A 22 0.94 -18.17 6.08
N THR A 23 2.08 -18.53 5.49
CA THR A 23 2.95 -19.62 5.94
C THR A 23 3.46 -19.40 7.36
N LEU A 24 3.90 -18.17 7.71
CA LEU A 24 4.35 -17.87 9.07
C LEU A 24 3.25 -18.05 10.11
N LEU A 25 2.02 -17.67 9.78
CA LEU A 25 0.89 -17.85 10.70
C LEU A 25 0.48 -19.31 10.82
N GLU A 26 0.54 -20.08 9.72
CA GLU A 26 0.24 -21.51 9.72
C GLU A 26 1.27 -22.31 10.53
N GLU A 27 2.56 -22.07 10.31
CA GLU A 27 3.63 -22.86 10.92
C GLU A 27 3.98 -22.41 12.35
N HIS A 28 3.80 -21.12 12.66
CA HIS A 28 4.32 -20.52 13.89
C HIS A 28 3.34 -19.56 14.60
N GLY A 29 2.15 -19.34 14.04
CA GLY A 29 1.17 -18.42 14.59
C GLY A 29 0.28 -19.03 15.66
N ASN A 30 -0.39 -18.15 16.41
CA ASN A 30 -1.44 -18.52 17.37
C ASN A 30 -2.79 -17.84 17.04
N LEU A 31 -2.87 -17.16 15.89
CA LEU A 31 -4.06 -16.46 15.40
C LEU A 31 -4.30 -16.85 13.96
N ASP A 32 -5.57 -16.97 13.57
CA ASP A 32 -5.93 -17.13 12.17
C ASP A 32 -5.69 -15.83 11.37
N MET A 33 -5.62 -15.99 10.05
CA MET A 33 -5.36 -14.86 9.13
C MET A 33 -6.45 -13.79 9.22
N SER A 34 -7.71 -14.16 9.49
CA SER A 34 -8.82 -13.19 9.65
C SER A 34 -8.61 -12.27 10.85
N HIS A 35 -8.18 -12.81 12.00
CA HIS A 35 -7.89 -12.04 13.19
C HIS A 35 -6.72 -11.09 12.97
N VAL A 36 -5.65 -11.56 12.31
CA VAL A 36 -4.48 -10.74 12.00
C VAL A 36 -4.84 -9.60 11.04
N LEU A 37 -5.68 -9.84 10.04
CA LEU A 37 -6.07 -8.83 9.05
C LEU A 37 -7.18 -7.89 9.52
N ALA A 38 -7.95 -8.24 10.55
CA ALA A 38 -9.10 -7.45 11.01
C ALA A 38 -8.76 -5.96 11.28
N PRO A 39 -7.64 -5.59 11.93
CA PRO A 39 -7.27 -4.18 12.10
C PRO A 39 -6.97 -3.47 10.78
N ALA A 40 -6.31 -4.16 9.83
CA ALA A 40 -5.97 -3.59 8.52
C ALA A 40 -7.21 -3.38 7.66
N ILE A 41 -8.16 -4.33 7.67
CA ILE A 41 -9.46 -4.21 7.02
C ILE A 41 -10.21 -3.00 7.57
N ARG A 42 -10.28 -2.86 8.90
CA ARG A 42 -10.93 -1.72 9.56
C ARG A 42 -10.33 -0.39 9.09
N TYR A 43 -9.00 -0.24 9.08
CA TYR A 43 -8.36 0.97 8.58
C TYR A 43 -8.63 1.24 7.09
N ALA A 44 -8.71 0.19 6.27
CA ALA A 44 -9.00 0.32 4.85
C ALA A 44 -10.46 0.75 4.59
N THR A 45 -11.42 0.28 5.40
CA THR A 45 -12.85 0.54 5.20
C THR A 45 -13.36 1.78 5.93
N GLU A 46 -12.84 2.07 7.13
CA GLU A 46 -13.30 3.18 7.98
C GLU A 46 -12.36 4.39 7.89
N GLY A 47 -11.16 4.21 7.35
CA GLY A 47 -10.14 5.25 7.27
C GLY A 47 -9.31 5.39 8.55
N PHE A 48 -8.30 6.24 8.48
CA PHE A 48 -7.38 6.53 9.58
C PHE A 48 -6.66 7.88 9.32
N PRO A 49 -6.15 8.55 10.36
CA PRO A 49 -5.36 9.76 10.18
C PRO A 49 -3.99 9.44 9.56
N VAL A 50 -3.63 10.17 8.52
CA VAL A 50 -2.36 10.00 7.81
C VAL A 50 -1.27 10.77 8.52
N ALA A 51 -0.16 10.12 8.87
CA ALA A 51 0.97 10.80 9.52
C ALA A 51 1.55 11.91 8.61
N PRO A 52 2.01 13.06 9.17
CA PRO A 52 2.54 14.18 8.37
C PRO A 52 3.66 13.79 7.40
N LEU A 53 4.53 12.86 7.81
CA LEU A 53 5.60 12.33 6.98
C LEU A 53 5.05 11.60 5.75
N ILE A 54 4.03 10.76 5.92
CA ILE A 54 3.39 10.02 4.83
C ILE A 54 2.64 10.96 3.88
N SER A 55 1.92 11.93 4.43
CA SER A 55 1.28 13.02 3.68
C SER A 55 2.28 13.76 2.78
N ARG A 56 3.49 14.04 3.29
CA ARG A 56 4.57 14.64 2.50
C ARG A 56 5.03 13.73 1.35
N TYR A 57 5.20 12.44 1.58
CA TYR A 57 5.60 11.50 0.53
C TYR A 57 4.50 11.31 -0.54
N TRP A 58 3.23 11.24 -0.16
CA TRP A 58 2.13 11.13 -1.12
C TRP A 58 2.07 12.32 -2.08
N ARG A 59 2.34 13.55 -1.62
CA ARG A 59 2.44 14.73 -2.50
C ARG A 59 3.48 14.58 -3.61
N GLN A 60 4.55 13.82 -3.37
CA GLN A 60 5.56 13.55 -4.40
C GLN A 60 5.14 12.42 -5.35
N LEU A 61 4.41 11.43 -4.83
CA LEU A 61 4.01 10.23 -5.57
C LEU A 61 2.75 10.41 -6.42
N VAL A 62 1.91 11.42 -6.15
CA VAL A 62 0.73 11.68 -6.98
C VAL A 62 1.03 11.97 -8.45
N LEU A 63 2.26 12.41 -8.75
CA LEU A 63 2.74 12.68 -10.11
C LEU A 63 2.98 11.40 -10.93
N VAL A 64 3.13 10.25 -10.27
CA VAL A 64 3.47 8.98 -10.93
C VAL A 64 2.29 8.01 -11.01
N LEU A 65 1.12 8.39 -10.51
CA LEU A 65 -0.08 7.56 -10.54
C LEU A 65 -0.61 7.45 -11.98
N GLN A 66 -0.50 6.25 -12.55
CA GLN A 66 -0.82 5.99 -13.95
C GLN A 66 -2.27 5.55 -14.20
N ASN A 67 -2.98 5.05 -13.18
CA ASN A 67 -4.34 4.53 -13.33
C ASN A 67 -5.35 5.28 -12.44
N ASP A 68 -6.63 5.20 -12.81
CA ASP A 68 -7.71 5.95 -12.16
C ASP A 68 -8.05 5.39 -10.77
N ALA A 69 -7.88 4.09 -10.56
CA ALA A 69 -8.08 3.48 -9.25
C ALA A 69 -7.15 4.12 -8.20
N ALA A 70 -5.84 4.17 -8.48
CA ALA A 70 -4.85 4.77 -7.60
C ALA A 70 -5.07 6.28 -7.44
N ARG A 71 -5.48 6.99 -8.50
CA ARG A 71 -5.81 8.42 -8.39
C ARG A 71 -6.99 8.66 -7.45
N ARG A 72 -8.05 7.85 -7.53
CA ARG A 72 -9.21 7.96 -6.63
C ARG A 72 -8.85 7.67 -5.18
N THR A 73 -7.94 6.71 -4.95
CA THR A 73 -7.51 6.34 -3.59
C THR A 73 -6.57 7.36 -2.97
N PHE A 74 -5.61 7.90 -3.73
CA PHE A 74 -4.52 8.73 -3.19
C PHE A 74 -4.67 10.24 -3.46
N LYS A 75 -5.68 10.67 -4.24
CA LYS A 75 -6.06 12.08 -4.39
C LYS A 75 -7.46 12.33 -3.84
N ARG A 76 -7.63 13.41 -3.08
CA ARG A 76 -8.93 13.95 -2.64
C ARG A 76 -9.07 15.37 -3.17
N ASN A 77 -10.19 15.68 -3.84
CA ASN A 77 -10.47 16.98 -4.47
C ASN A 77 -9.35 17.48 -5.42
N GLY A 78 -8.71 16.57 -6.16
CA GLY A 78 -7.63 16.91 -7.10
C GLY A 78 -6.24 17.08 -6.47
N ALA A 79 -6.14 17.15 -5.13
CA ALA A 79 -4.88 17.24 -4.40
C ALA A 79 -4.50 15.91 -3.74
N ALA A 80 -3.24 15.72 -3.36
CA ALA A 80 -2.84 14.57 -2.56
C ALA A 80 -3.58 14.58 -1.22
N LEU A 81 -3.95 13.40 -0.72
CA LEU A 81 -4.44 13.27 0.65
C LEU A 81 -3.39 13.82 1.62
N HIS A 82 -3.80 14.77 2.43
CA HIS A 82 -3.00 15.37 3.48
C HIS A 82 -3.68 15.13 4.83
N SER A 83 -2.89 15.09 5.90
CA SER A 83 -3.39 15.29 7.25
C SER A 83 -4.03 16.67 7.32
N TRP A 84 -5.15 16.78 8.05
CA TRP A 84 -5.72 18.06 8.47
C TRP A 84 -4.67 18.98 9.11
#